data_AF-A0A3M2BX95-F1
#
_entry.id   AF-A0A3M2BX95-F1
#
_cell.length_a   1.000
_cell.length_b   1.000
_cell.length_c   1.000
_cell.angle_alpha   90.00
_cell.angle_beta   90.00
_cell.angle_gamma   90.00
#
_symmetry.space_group_name_H-M   'P 1'
#
loop_
_entity.id
_entity.type
_entity.pdbx_description
1 polymer ?
#
loop_
_entity_poly.entity_id
_entity_poly.type
_entity_poly.pdbx_seq_one_letter_code
_entity_poly.pdbx_strand_id
1 'polypeptide(L)'
;TGGARLDGARGFGRAIIPSSDGENSNGADSDSADSDGADGDSDSGDSDSADSDSADSDSGDSDSGDSDGADSDSAGDEPKAGLIKFDQRRFTVAEDAGVAVITVERSKGEDGEVSVAFHTFDGEAVAGSDYTAVDGILTWADGDGSAKIFAVPILDDDEAEGVETVVLELADVTGGAEVDPLRGSAVLRIEASDGGGDDGERSGVIKLAERAFQVLESGALAVVTVERSKGESGPATVSYATHPASAEEGVDYTAVSGTLSWDDQDGASKTILVPILDDDLTEGNENLTVELSDATGATLDRQRKASLLTIVDDDSTECVPNDATLCLHGGRFRVEVAWATAQGATGTGHPLALSDRAGLFWFFDPGNVELLIKILDGCRKFDSFWVFFSATTDLALEVTVTDTVAGVSKTYRNSMGQSARPVKDVTTFATCK
;
A
#
# COMPACT_ATOMS: atom_id res chain seq x y z
N THR A 1 -47.75 11.02 -6.22
CA THR A 1 -48.66 10.64 -5.12
C THR A 1 -49.30 9.30 -5.45
N GLY A 2 -49.00 8.27 -4.68
CA GLY A 2 -49.52 6.91 -4.91
C GLY A 2 -48.54 5.88 -4.37
N GLY A 3 -48.62 5.63 -3.07
CA GLY A 3 -47.75 4.69 -2.36
C GLY A 3 -48.24 3.25 -2.45
N ALA A 4 -47.30 2.33 -2.26
CA ALA A 4 -47.58 0.98 -1.78
C ALA A 4 -46.49 0.62 -0.75
N ARG A 5 -46.92 0.51 0.52
CA ARG A 5 -46.19 -0.10 1.62
C ARG A 5 -46.34 -1.62 1.49
N LEU A 6 -45.26 -2.35 1.75
CA LEU A 6 -45.33 -3.71 2.30
C LEU A 6 -44.32 -3.84 3.44
N ASP A 7 -44.87 -4.17 4.61
CA ASP A 7 -44.17 -4.47 5.86
C ASP A 7 -43.51 -5.86 5.81
N GLY A 8 -42.33 -5.95 6.44
CA GLY A 8 -42.09 -6.91 7.52
C GLY A 8 -41.63 -8.33 7.17
N ALA A 9 -40.36 -8.63 7.47
CA ALA A 9 -39.99 -9.88 8.12
C ALA A 9 -38.68 -9.71 8.92
N ARG A 10 -38.76 -10.05 10.22
CA ARG A 10 -37.66 -10.14 11.20
C ARG A 10 -37.17 -11.58 11.31
N GLY A 11 -35.92 -11.75 11.75
CA GLY A 11 -35.27 -13.02 12.13
C GLY A 11 -34.18 -13.35 11.12
N PHE A 12 -32.91 -13.56 11.46
CA PHE A 12 -32.28 -14.40 12.48
C PHE A 12 -31.02 -13.66 13.01
N GLY A 13 -30.56 -13.81 14.25
CA GLY A 13 -30.03 -15.04 14.84
C GLY A 13 -28.61 -14.73 15.33
N ARG A 14 -28.50 -14.26 16.57
CA ARG A 14 -27.24 -13.93 17.26
C ARG A 14 -26.54 -15.26 17.62
N ALA A 15 -25.39 -15.55 17.02
CA ALA A 15 -24.55 -16.68 17.40
C ALA A 15 -23.40 -16.18 18.29
N ILE A 16 -23.40 -16.69 19.52
CA ILE A 16 -22.34 -16.62 20.52
C ILE A 16 -21.47 -17.87 20.30
N ILE A 17 -20.15 -17.72 20.15
CA ILE A 17 -19.17 -18.79 20.36
C ILE A 17 -18.00 -18.21 21.18
N PRO A 18 -17.43 -18.97 22.13
CA PRO A 18 -16.81 -18.44 23.34
C PRO A 18 -15.28 -18.35 23.26
N SER A 19 -14.74 -17.59 24.22
CA SER A 19 -13.34 -17.58 24.62
C SER A 19 -12.88 -18.96 25.10
N SER A 20 -11.67 -19.35 24.72
CA SER A 20 -10.88 -20.34 25.45
C SER A 20 -9.48 -19.79 25.68
N ASP A 21 -9.24 -19.33 26.89
CA ASP A 21 -7.92 -19.28 27.52
C ASP A 21 -7.35 -20.69 27.67
N GLY A 22 -6.04 -20.81 27.63
CA GLY A 22 -5.31 -22.06 27.80
C GLY A 22 -3.80 -21.86 27.78
N GLU A 23 -3.30 -21.26 28.85
CA GLU A 23 -1.89 -21.10 29.25
C GLU A 23 -1.10 -22.42 29.31
N ASN A 24 0.22 -22.37 29.04
CA ASN A 24 1.33 -22.70 29.98
C ASN A 24 2.65 -22.80 29.17
N SER A 25 3.65 -21.93 29.35
CA SER A 25 4.62 -21.79 30.47
C SER A 25 5.88 -22.64 30.33
N ASN A 26 7.01 -21.96 30.60
CA ASN A 26 8.34 -22.41 31.06
C ASN A 26 9.46 -22.14 30.06
N GLY A 27 10.55 -21.46 30.42
CA GLY A 27 10.97 -20.98 31.72
C GLY A 27 12.21 -20.12 31.57
N ALA A 28 12.39 -19.21 32.51
CA ALA A 28 13.59 -18.42 32.71
C ALA A 28 14.77 -19.33 33.11
N ASP A 29 15.99 -18.92 32.75
CA ASP A 29 17.08 -18.95 33.71
C ASP A 29 18.11 -17.86 33.39
N SER A 30 18.66 -17.34 34.47
CA SER A 30 19.45 -16.14 34.64
C SER A 30 20.96 -16.42 34.59
N ASP A 31 21.72 -15.39 34.99
CA ASP A 31 23.11 -15.39 35.46
C ASP A 31 24.15 -15.14 34.34
N SER A 32 24.76 -13.96 34.22
CA SER A 32 25.59 -13.13 35.14
C SER A 32 27.09 -13.35 34.95
N ALA A 33 27.76 -12.20 34.77
CA ALA A 33 29.06 -11.81 35.32
C ALA A 33 30.36 -12.15 34.59
N ASP A 34 31.23 -11.14 34.70
CA ASP A 34 32.70 -11.14 34.73
C ASP A 34 33.49 -11.24 33.42
N SER A 35 34.60 -10.51 33.21
CA SER A 35 35.26 -9.41 33.95
C SER A 35 36.48 -8.94 33.12
N ASP A 36 37.07 -7.82 33.54
CA ASP A 36 38.49 -7.41 33.41
C ASP A 36 39.07 -7.13 32.01
N GLY A 37 39.52 -5.91 31.71
CA GLY A 37 40.77 -5.29 32.21
C GLY A 37 41.73 -5.17 31.00
N ALA A 38 42.72 -4.29 30.87
CA ALA A 38 43.26 -3.15 31.60
C ALA A 38 44.27 -2.46 30.62
N ASP A 39 44.75 -1.25 30.98
CA ASP A 39 46.03 -0.64 30.59
C ASP A 39 46.25 -0.25 29.09
N GLY A 40 46.92 0.83 28.70
CA GLY A 40 47.83 1.79 29.31
C GLY A 40 48.67 2.45 28.18
N ASP A 41 49.34 3.57 28.49
CA ASP A 41 50.44 4.24 27.76
C ASP A 41 50.13 4.92 26.39
N SER A 42 50.19 6.24 26.23
CA SER A 42 51.30 7.22 26.35
C SER A 42 52.31 7.19 25.18
N ASP A 43 52.30 8.22 24.33
CA ASP A 43 53.47 8.88 23.68
C ASP A 43 52.92 10.04 22.81
N SER A 44 53.17 11.31 23.11
CA SER A 44 54.38 12.14 22.92
C SER A 44 54.56 12.72 21.51
N GLY A 45 55.00 13.98 21.45
CA GLY A 45 55.27 14.75 20.22
C GLY A 45 54.74 16.20 20.32
N ASP A 46 55.29 17.04 21.20
CA ASP A 46 56.34 18.04 20.91
C ASP A 46 56.08 18.94 19.69
N SER A 47 55.86 20.24 19.92
CA SER A 47 56.91 21.26 19.72
C SER A 47 56.36 22.70 19.73
N ASP A 48 56.83 23.45 20.72
CA ASP A 48 57.43 24.79 20.63
C ASP A 48 56.75 25.90 19.83
N SER A 49 56.31 26.94 20.56
CA SER A 49 56.94 28.27 20.42
C SER A 49 56.62 29.16 21.63
N ALA A 50 57.69 29.49 22.35
CA ALA A 50 57.83 30.65 23.25
C ALA A 50 57.66 31.96 22.45
N ASP A 51 57.49 33.18 22.96
CA ASP A 51 57.93 33.94 24.14
C ASP A 51 56.98 35.18 24.14
N SER A 52 56.60 35.87 25.21
CA SER A 52 57.46 36.70 26.06
C SER A 52 56.58 37.50 27.03
N ASP A 53 57.01 37.51 28.30
CA ASP A 53 57.19 38.67 29.18
C ASP A 53 56.12 39.76 29.27
N SER A 54 55.48 39.86 30.44
CA SER A 54 55.86 40.90 31.41
C SER A 54 55.12 40.71 32.74
N ALA A 55 55.91 40.54 33.79
CA ALA A 55 55.49 40.64 35.18
C ALA A 55 55.84 42.05 35.69
N ASP A 56 54.98 42.60 36.55
CA ASP A 56 55.35 43.44 37.69
C ASP A 56 54.12 43.50 38.60
N SER A 57 54.14 42.87 39.78
CA SER A 57 54.59 43.42 41.07
C SER A 57 53.73 44.64 41.47
N ASP A 58 53.09 44.71 42.64
CA ASP A 58 53.69 44.62 43.96
C ASP A 58 52.61 44.69 45.07
N SER A 59 52.92 44.13 46.24
CA SER A 59 52.39 44.40 47.61
C SER A 59 50.86 44.31 47.83
N GLY A 60 50.30 43.48 48.72
CA GLY A 60 50.78 43.09 50.04
C GLY A 60 50.19 44.01 51.11
N ASP A 61 49.06 43.63 51.72
CA ASP A 61 48.87 43.87 53.14
C ASP A 61 47.87 42.90 53.75
N SER A 62 48.27 42.32 54.87
CA SER A 62 47.53 41.39 55.69
C SER A 62 47.24 42.12 56.99
N ASP A 63 45.97 42.39 57.29
CA ASP A 63 45.59 42.73 58.65
C ASP A 63 44.40 41.91 59.13
N SER A 64 44.58 41.42 60.34
CA SER A 64 43.80 40.43 61.03
C SER A 64 42.70 41.08 61.86
N GLY A 65 41.48 40.56 61.71
CA GLY A 65 40.47 40.39 62.77
C GLY A 65 40.08 41.60 63.62
N ASP A 66 38.84 42.06 63.43
CA ASP A 66 37.99 42.28 64.59
C ASP A 66 36.54 41.97 64.25
N SER A 67 35.89 41.25 65.17
CA SER A 67 34.51 40.83 65.11
C SER A 67 33.66 41.87 65.82
N ASP A 68 32.86 42.62 65.07
CA ASP A 68 31.73 43.36 65.62
C ASP A 68 30.49 43.05 64.80
N GLY A 69 29.49 42.53 65.49
CA GLY A 69 28.28 41.99 64.91
C GLY A 69 27.26 43.03 64.46
N ALA A 70 26.21 42.46 63.86
CA ALA A 70 24.91 43.06 63.56
C ALA A 70 24.90 44.14 62.47
N ASP A 71 24.72 43.68 61.23
CA ASP A 71 23.38 43.82 60.64
C ASP A 71 23.14 42.64 59.69
N SER A 72 22.55 41.58 60.25
CA SER A 72 21.82 40.61 59.45
C SER A 72 20.53 41.32 59.05
N ASP A 73 20.60 42.13 57.99
CA ASP A 73 19.45 42.40 57.15
C ASP A 73 19.01 41.05 56.57
N SER A 74 18.26 40.31 57.38
CA SER A 74 17.34 39.29 56.92
C SER A 74 16.26 40.04 56.16
N ALA A 75 16.61 40.49 54.95
CA ALA A 75 15.64 40.59 53.88
C ALA A 75 15.00 39.22 53.84
N GLY A 76 13.78 39.11 54.36
CA GLY A 76 13.00 37.90 54.21
C GLY A 76 13.01 37.59 52.72
N ASP A 77 13.56 36.42 52.36
CA ASP A 77 13.46 35.95 50.99
C ASP A 77 11.96 35.76 50.77
N GLU A 78 11.33 36.74 50.12
CA GLU A 78 9.91 36.62 49.77
C GLU A 78 9.76 35.33 48.97
N PRO A 79 8.72 34.52 49.25
CA PRO A 79 8.55 33.25 48.56
C PRO A 79 8.53 33.48 47.05
N LYS A 80 9.45 32.83 46.33
CA LYS A 80 9.59 32.93 44.89
C LYS A 80 8.78 31.82 44.25
N ALA A 81 7.52 32.12 43.93
CA ALA A 81 6.64 31.17 43.26
C ALA A 81 7.06 30.84 41.82
N GLY A 82 7.87 31.69 41.21
CA GLY A 82 8.51 31.44 39.92
C GLY A 82 7.82 32.10 38.73
N LEU A 83 8.42 31.89 37.57
CA LEU A 83 8.05 32.44 36.27
C LEU A 83 7.81 31.29 35.30
N ILE A 84 6.58 31.20 34.80
CA ILE A 84 6.09 30.15 33.91
C ILE A 84 6.21 30.60 32.45
N LYS A 85 6.73 29.73 31.59
CA LYS A 85 7.05 30.09 30.20
C LYS A 85 7.17 28.87 29.30
N PHE A 86 6.93 29.02 28.00
CA PHE A 86 7.39 28.04 27.03
C PHE A 86 8.93 27.98 27.02
N ASP A 87 9.50 26.79 26.85
CA ASP A 87 10.95 26.61 26.70
C ASP A 87 11.45 27.32 25.42
N GLN A 88 10.62 27.28 24.37
CA GLN A 88 10.85 27.88 23.07
C GLN A 88 9.76 28.88 22.69
N ARG A 89 10.09 29.86 21.85
CA ARG A 89 9.09 30.77 21.24
C ARG A 89 8.47 30.20 19.97
N ARG A 90 9.13 29.21 19.39
CA ARG A 90 8.75 28.58 18.14
C ARG A 90 9.03 27.09 18.22
N PHE A 91 7.99 26.30 18.05
CA PHE A 91 8.05 24.85 17.87
C PHE A 91 7.89 24.51 16.39
N THR A 92 8.41 23.37 15.98
CA THR A 92 8.28 22.85 14.61
C THR A 92 7.95 21.38 14.67
N VAL A 93 7.00 20.95 13.86
CA VAL A 93 6.58 19.56 13.72
C VAL A 93 6.33 19.26 12.25
N ALA A 94 6.63 18.05 11.79
CA ALA A 94 6.15 17.61 10.47
C ALA A 94 4.67 17.20 10.59
N GLU A 95 3.89 17.47 9.56
CA GLU A 95 2.48 17.09 9.47
C GLU A 95 2.27 15.58 9.73
N ASP A 96 3.17 14.74 9.18
CA ASP A 96 3.17 13.28 9.33
C ASP A 96 3.71 12.78 10.68
N ALA A 97 4.09 13.68 11.59
CA ALA A 97 4.58 13.29 12.92
C ALA A 97 3.46 12.82 13.86
N GLY A 98 2.20 13.16 13.55
CA GLY A 98 1.00 12.85 14.33
C GLY A 98 0.87 13.59 15.67
N VAL A 99 1.97 14.08 16.27
CA VAL A 99 1.93 14.84 17.52
C VAL A 99 3.10 15.82 17.64
N ALA A 100 2.78 17.06 18.04
CA ALA A 100 3.75 18.05 18.51
C ALA A 100 3.85 18.04 20.04
N VAL A 101 5.06 17.96 20.58
CA VAL A 101 5.31 18.01 22.03
C VAL A 101 5.73 19.42 22.43
N ILE A 102 4.93 20.05 23.30
CA ILE A 102 5.16 21.41 23.78
C ILE A 102 5.68 21.36 25.21
N THR A 103 6.78 22.06 25.49
CA THR A 103 7.42 22.08 26.80
C THR A 103 7.22 23.44 27.49
N VAL A 104 6.85 23.40 28.77
CA VAL A 104 6.63 24.55 29.64
C VAL A 104 7.52 24.42 30.87
N GLU A 105 8.25 25.48 31.16
CA GLU A 105 9.21 25.57 32.27
C GLU A 105 8.68 26.47 33.38
N ARG A 106 8.95 26.07 34.63
CA ARG A 106 8.93 26.95 35.80
C ARG A 106 10.36 27.37 36.11
N SER A 107 10.61 28.66 36.29
CA SER A 107 11.97 29.17 36.55
C SER A 107 11.96 30.31 37.56
N LYS A 108 13.13 30.69 38.10
CA LYS A 108 13.29 31.80 39.06
C LYS A 108 12.49 31.64 40.36
N GLY A 109 12.09 30.42 40.71
CA GLY A 109 11.33 30.15 41.93
C GLY A 109 10.59 28.82 41.86
N GLU A 110 10.59 28.07 42.96
CA GLU A 110 9.94 26.76 43.10
C GLU A 110 9.04 26.72 44.35
N ASP A 111 8.85 27.86 45.02
CA ASP A 111 8.12 27.94 46.28
C ASP A 111 6.60 27.87 46.04
N GLY A 112 5.91 27.01 46.78
CA GLY A 112 4.48 26.82 46.68
C GLY A 112 4.03 26.04 45.44
N GLU A 113 2.81 25.52 45.53
CA GLU A 113 2.12 24.89 44.40
C GLU A 113 1.64 25.96 43.41
N VAL A 114 1.89 25.74 42.12
CA VAL A 114 1.53 26.66 41.03
C VAL A 114 0.84 25.88 39.92
N SER A 115 -0.17 26.48 39.31
CA SER A 115 -0.77 25.96 38.08
C SER A 115 -0.89 27.04 37.01
N VAL A 116 -0.88 26.65 35.75
CA VAL A 116 -1.13 27.52 34.59
C VAL A 116 -2.06 26.79 33.62
N ALA A 117 -3.00 27.52 33.03
CA ALA A 117 -3.78 27.02 31.90
C ALA A 117 -2.98 27.17 30.60
N PHE A 118 -3.11 26.23 29.68
CA PHE A 118 -2.61 26.36 28.32
C PHE A 118 -3.75 26.23 27.32
N HIS A 119 -3.61 26.95 26.21
CA HIS A 119 -4.59 27.03 25.14
C HIS A 119 -3.93 26.96 23.77
N THR A 120 -4.61 26.31 22.82
CA THR A 120 -4.28 26.38 21.38
C THR A 120 -5.31 27.22 20.64
N PHE A 121 -4.85 28.11 19.78
CA PHE A 121 -5.69 28.90 18.89
C PHE A 121 -5.24 28.76 17.45
N ASP A 122 -6.21 28.86 16.54
CA ASP A 122 -5.96 28.88 15.11
C ASP A 122 -5.01 30.04 14.76
N GLY A 123 -4.03 29.75 13.92
CA GLY A 123 -3.20 30.74 13.24
C GLY A 123 -3.52 30.71 11.76
N GLU A 124 -2.57 30.21 10.96
CA GLU A 124 -2.85 29.79 9.58
C GLU A 124 -3.51 28.40 9.57
N ALA A 125 -3.08 27.50 10.46
CA ALA A 125 -3.69 26.20 10.67
C ALA A 125 -5.02 26.33 11.44
N VAL A 126 -6.00 25.52 11.05
CA VAL A 126 -7.38 25.46 11.52
C VAL A 126 -7.63 24.17 12.30
N ALA A 127 -8.16 24.32 13.52
CA ALA A 127 -8.55 23.19 14.35
C ALA A 127 -9.59 22.29 13.66
N GLY A 128 -9.31 20.99 13.61
CA GLY A 128 -10.13 19.97 12.97
C GLY A 128 -9.82 19.73 11.49
N SER A 129 -8.99 20.59 10.87
CA SER A 129 -8.37 20.34 9.56
C SER A 129 -6.94 19.86 9.79
N ASP A 130 -6.09 20.68 10.42
CA ASP A 130 -4.64 20.48 10.39
C ASP A 130 -4.10 20.07 11.78
N TYR A 131 -4.84 20.39 12.84
CA TYR A 131 -4.54 19.96 14.20
C TYR A 131 -5.80 19.76 15.05
N THR A 132 -5.69 19.05 16.16
CA THR A 132 -6.78 18.99 17.16
C THR A 132 -6.53 20.01 18.26
N ALA A 133 -7.46 20.96 18.44
CA ALA A 133 -7.39 21.93 19.53
C ALA A 133 -7.35 21.24 20.90
N VAL A 134 -6.45 21.71 21.76
CA VAL A 134 -6.23 21.15 23.10
C VAL A 134 -6.07 22.27 24.13
N ASP A 135 -6.85 22.17 25.20
CA ASP A 135 -6.77 23.05 26.36
C ASP A 135 -6.52 22.20 27.62
N GLY A 136 -5.80 22.75 28.59
CA GLY A 136 -5.55 22.04 29.83
C GLY A 136 -4.86 22.87 30.90
N ILE A 137 -4.48 22.21 32.00
CA ILE A 137 -3.81 22.84 33.13
C ILE A 137 -2.55 22.04 33.45
N LEU A 138 -1.41 22.74 33.56
CA LEU A 138 -0.17 22.19 34.08
C LEU A 138 -0.01 22.62 35.54
N THR A 139 0.34 21.68 36.43
CA THR A 139 0.47 21.93 37.89
C THR A 139 1.83 21.46 38.38
N TRP A 140 2.56 22.36 39.04
CA TRP A 140 3.80 22.11 39.78
C TRP A 140 3.50 22.07 41.27
N ALA A 141 3.94 21.01 41.94
CA ALA A 141 3.90 20.95 43.39
C ALA A 141 4.89 21.95 44.02
N ASP A 142 4.77 22.17 45.33
CA ASP A 142 5.78 22.89 46.11
C ASP A 142 7.15 22.21 45.96
N GLY A 143 8.17 22.98 45.60
CA GLY A 143 9.52 22.49 45.31
C GLY A 143 9.69 21.76 43.97
N ASP A 144 8.68 21.73 43.10
CA ASP A 144 8.79 21.16 41.75
C ASP A 144 9.18 22.25 40.72
N GLY A 145 10.42 22.20 40.24
CA GLY A 145 10.94 22.99 39.12
C GLY A 145 11.07 22.22 37.80
N SER A 146 10.57 20.99 37.73
CA SER A 146 10.71 20.18 36.51
C SER A 146 9.87 20.76 35.36
N ALA A 147 10.39 20.63 34.13
CA ALA A 147 9.61 21.01 32.94
C ALA A 147 8.40 20.06 32.78
N LYS A 148 7.28 20.63 32.34
CA LYS A 148 6.07 19.87 32.03
C LYS A 148 5.77 19.96 30.55
N ILE A 149 5.11 18.94 30.03
CA ILE A 149 4.79 18.85 28.61
C ILE A 149 3.29 18.66 28.40
N PHE A 150 2.81 19.12 27.25
CA PHE A 150 1.54 18.69 26.68
C PHE A 150 1.71 18.37 25.20
N ALA A 151 0.75 17.63 24.65
CA ALA A 151 0.77 17.16 23.28
C ALA A 151 -0.34 17.83 22.47
N VAL A 152 0.00 18.34 21.30
CA VAL A 152 -0.95 18.83 20.29
C VAL A 152 -1.01 17.78 19.18
N PRO A 153 -2.15 17.06 19.01
CA PRO A 153 -2.31 16.12 17.89
C PRO A 153 -2.30 16.86 16.56
N ILE A 154 -1.50 16.37 15.62
CA ILE A 154 -1.38 16.88 14.25
C ILE A 154 -2.17 15.95 13.33
N LEU A 155 -2.94 16.53 12.42
CA LEU A 155 -3.73 15.80 11.44
C LEU A 155 -2.93 15.80 10.13
N ASP A 156 -2.66 14.62 9.60
CA ASP A 156 -1.91 14.41 8.35
C ASP A 156 -2.92 14.12 7.25
N ASP A 157 -2.82 14.85 6.14
CA ASP A 157 -3.57 14.55 4.94
C ASP A 157 -2.71 14.51 3.67
N ASP A 158 -3.35 14.54 2.50
CA ASP A 158 -2.69 14.40 1.19
C ASP A 158 -2.84 15.69 0.34
N GLU A 159 -3.40 16.77 0.89
CA GLU A 159 -3.64 18.03 0.21
C GLU A 159 -2.45 18.98 0.36
N ALA A 160 -1.80 19.31 -0.77
CA ALA A 160 -0.55 20.08 -0.75
C ALA A 160 -0.71 21.45 -0.09
N GLU A 161 -0.23 21.57 1.14
CA GLU A 161 -0.37 22.76 1.98
C GLU A 161 0.97 23.44 2.29
N GLY A 162 0.89 24.73 2.60
CA GLY A 162 2.00 25.58 3.04
C GLY A 162 2.61 25.15 4.37
N VAL A 163 3.62 25.90 4.86
CA VAL A 163 3.90 25.83 6.30
C VAL A 163 2.87 26.65 7.04
N GLU A 164 2.14 26.01 7.95
CA GLU A 164 1.08 26.66 8.71
C GLU A 164 1.44 26.83 10.18
N THR A 165 0.69 27.69 10.87
CA THR A 165 0.98 28.08 12.25
C THR A 165 -0.21 27.89 13.18
N VAL A 166 0.07 27.37 14.38
CA VAL A 166 -0.85 27.33 15.53
C VAL A 166 -0.31 28.24 16.63
N VAL A 167 -1.18 29.03 17.25
CA VAL A 167 -0.82 29.91 18.37
C VAL A 167 -1.01 29.18 19.69
N LEU A 168 0.01 29.24 20.56
CA LEU A 168 0.01 28.66 21.89
C LEU A 168 0.03 29.76 22.94
N GLU A 169 -0.83 29.69 23.96
CA GLU A 169 -0.88 30.67 25.05
C GLU A 169 -0.93 30.03 26.44
N LEU A 170 -0.26 30.67 27.40
CA LEU A 170 -0.32 30.37 28.82
C LEU A 170 -1.10 31.46 29.55
N ALA A 171 -2.12 31.07 30.30
CA ALA A 171 -3.03 31.98 31.00
C ALA A 171 -3.38 31.48 32.40
N ASP A 172 -4.10 32.31 33.16
CA ASP A 172 -4.70 31.96 34.45
C ASP A 172 -3.73 31.31 35.46
N VAL A 173 -2.51 31.85 35.55
CA VAL A 173 -1.51 31.36 36.51
C VAL A 173 -1.97 31.58 37.95
N THR A 174 -1.77 30.59 38.81
CA THR A 174 -2.12 30.61 40.23
C THR A 174 -0.88 30.39 41.11
N GLY A 175 -1.04 30.43 42.44
CA GLY A 175 0.05 30.11 43.37
C GLY A 175 1.11 31.22 43.54
N GLY A 176 0.84 32.43 43.04
CA GLY A 176 1.75 33.59 43.16
C GLY A 176 2.84 33.65 42.09
N ALA A 177 2.89 32.69 41.17
CA ALA A 177 3.77 32.75 40.01
C ALA A 177 3.26 33.75 38.97
N GLU A 178 4.14 34.12 38.05
CA GLU A 178 3.81 34.98 36.91
C GLU A 178 4.08 34.26 35.58
N VAL A 179 3.42 34.67 34.51
CA VAL A 179 3.74 34.22 33.15
C VAL A 179 4.81 35.16 32.57
N ASP A 180 5.85 34.60 31.94
CA ASP A 180 6.88 35.39 31.25
C ASP A 180 6.24 36.21 30.11
N PRO A 181 6.32 37.56 30.13
CA PRO A 181 5.63 38.39 29.14
C PRO A 181 6.16 38.21 27.70
N LEU A 182 7.32 37.58 27.54
CA LEU A 182 7.93 37.31 26.23
C LEU A 182 7.79 35.86 25.77
N ARG A 183 7.41 34.96 26.68
CA ARG A 183 7.31 33.51 26.45
C ARG A 183 6.04 32.87 27.03
N GLY A 184 5.06 33.69 27.37
CA GLY A 184 3.68 33.26 27.67
C GLY A 184 2.89 32.94 26.42
N SER A 185 3.38 33.34 25.25
CA SER A 185 2.87 32.93 23.94
C SER A 185 4.01 32.36 23.09
N ALA A 186 3.70 31.33 22.32
CA ALA A 186 4.59 30.70 21.36
C ALA A 186 3.82 30.31 20.09
N VAL A 187 4.56 30.00 19.02
CA VAL A 187 3.98 29.53 17.76
C VAL A 187 4.46 28.11 17.48
N LEU A 188 3.56 27.21 17.11
CA LEU A 188 3.89 25.91 16.53
C LEU A 188 3.80 26.03 15.01
N ARG A 189 4.87 25.69 14.29
CA ARG A 189 4.87 25.55 12.82
C ARG A 189 4.65 24.10 12.44
N ILE A 190 3.66 23.83 11.60
CA ILE A 190 3.39 22.53 11.00
C ILE A 190 4.02 22.53 9.61
N GLU A 191 5.06 21.73 9.42
CA GLU A 191 5.76 21.59 8.14
C GLU A 191 5.08 20.53 7.29
N ALA A 192 4.62 20.93 6.10
CA ALA A 192 3.96 20.06 5.12
C ALA A 192 4.75 18.76 4.84
N SER A 193 4.05 17.62 4.88
CA SER A 193 4.63 16.31 4.58
C SER A 193 4.41 15.86 3.13
N ASP A 194 3.66 16.65 2.37
CA ASP A 194 2.86 16.21 1.24
C ASP A 194 3.01 17.07 -0.04
N GLY A 195 3.82 18.14 0.02
CA GLY A 195 4.33 18.83 -1.16
C GLY A 195 4.45 20.35 -1.08
N GLY A 196 3.82 21.03 -0.12
CA GLY A 196 3.77 22.50 -0.09
C GLY A 196 4.69 23.19 0.92
N GLY A 197 6.00 22.92 0.89
CA GLY A 197 6.94 23.85 1.55
C GLY A 197 6.78 25.28 1.00
N ASP A 198 6.97 26.31 1.84
CA ASP A 198 6.99 27.75 1.49
C ASP A 198 7.96 28.12 0.32
N ASP A 199 8.71 27.15 -0.20
CA ASP A 199 9.64 27.24 -1.33
C ASP A 199 9.19 26.50 -2.61
N GLY A 200 8.08 25.74 -2.61
CA GLY A 200 7.48 25.16 -3.83
C GLY A 200 8.39 24.26 -4.68
N GLU A 201 9.50 23.76 -4.12
CA GLU A 201 10.61 23.15 -4.86
C GLU A 201 10.78 21.64 -4.62
N ARG A 202 9.75 20.95 -4.10
CA ARG A 202 9.82 19.49 -3.94
C ARG A 202 9.60 18.81 -5.29
N SER A 203 10.62 18.11 -5.77
CA SER A 203 10.60 17.32 -7.00
C SER A 203 9.61 16.15 -7.01
N GLY A 204 9.08 15.77 -5.85
CA GLY A 204 8.11 14.68 -5.71
C GLY A 204 8.71 13.30 -5.55
N VAL A 205 7.81 12.35 -5.27
CA VAL A 205 8.05 10.91 -5.12
C VAL A 205 7.17 10.16 -6.12
N ILE A 206 7.80 9.40 -7.00
CA ILE A 206 7.13 8.54 -7.99
C ILE A 206 6.95 7.14 -7.38
N LYS A 207 5.78 6.54 -7.57
CA LYS A 207 5.40 5.24 -7.02
C LYS A 207 4.31 4.55 -7.85
N LEU A 208 4.21 3.23 -7.76
CA LEU A 208 3.01 2.51 -8.19
C LEU A 208 1.89 2.78 -7.18
N ALA A 209 0.68 3.03 -7.67
CA ALA A 209 -0.49 3.32 -6.85
C ALA A 209 -0.79 2.15 -5.89
N GLU A 210 -0.77 0.92 -6.43
CA GLU A 210 -1.06 -0.30 -5.68
C GLU A 210 0.15 -1.26 -5.71
N ARG A 211 0.27 -2.07 -4.65
CA ARG A 211 1.33 -3.08 -4.49
C ARG A 211 1.00 -4.40 -5.19
N ALA A 212 -0.28 -4.62 -5.46
CA ALA A 212 -0.77 -5.75 -6.23
C ALA A 212 -2.02 -5.33 -7.00
N PHE A 213 -2.17 -5.85 -8.21
CA PHE A 213 -3.32 -5.65 -9.09
C PHE A 213 -3.83 -7.00 -9.56
N GLN A 214 -5.12 -7.06 -9.89
CA GLN A 214 -5.72 -8.22 -10.53
C GLN A 214 -6.46 -7.79 -11.79
N VAL A 215 -6.35 -8.61 -12.82
CA VAL A 215 -7.08 -8.48 -14.07
C VAL A 215 -7.65 -9.85 -14.42
N LEU A 216 -8.83 -9.91 -15.02
CA LEU A 216 -9.31 -11.15 -15.62
C LEU A 216 -8.51 -11.42 -16.90
N GLU A 217 -8.29 -12.67 -17.21
CA GLU A 217 -7.68 -13.09 -18.48
C GLU A 217 -8.48 -12.55 -19.69
N SER A 218 -9.81 -12.66 -19.63
CA SER A 218 -10.74 -12.03 -20.58
C SER A 218 -10.76 -10.49 -20.59
N GLY A 219 -10.01 -9.85 -19.68
CA GLY A 219 -9.96 -8.40 -19.48
C GLY A 219 -9.23 -7.62 -20.58
N ALA A 220 -8.51 -8.31 -21.47
CA ALA A 220 -7.72 -7.80 -22.61
C ALA A 220 -6.60 -6.78 -22.29
N LEU A 221 -6.74 -5.97 -21.25
CA LEU A 221 -5.80 -4.93 -20.82
C LEU A 221 -5.78 -4.81 -19.30
N ALA A 222 -4.61 -4.98 -18.70
CA ALA A 222 -4.35 -4.52 -17.34
C ALA A 222 -3.91 -3.05 -17.36
N VAL A 223 -4.53 -2.25 -16.50
CA VAL A 223 -4.21 -0.82 -16.34
C VAL A 223 -3.48 -0.63 -15.02
N VAL A 224 -2.21 -0.26 -15.09
CA VAL A 224 -1.36 -0.06 -13.91
C VAL A 224 -1.09 1.43 -13.73
N THR A 225 -1.51 1.98 -12.59
CA THR A 225 -1.40 3.42 -12.30
C THR A 225 -0.08 3.75 -11.59
N VAL A 226 0.57 4.81 -12.06
CA VAL A 226 1.79 5.39 -11.50
C VAL A 226 1.50 6.82 -11.04
N GLU A 227 1.82 7.11 -9.79
CA GLU A 227 1.57 8.38 -9.13
C GLU A 227 2.88 9.15 -8.93
N ARG A 228 2.79 10.48 -9.05
CA ARG A 228 3.78 11.42 -8.52
C ARG A 228 3.10 12.13 -7.35
N SER A 229 3.71 12.08 -6.16
CA SER A 229 3.14 12.64 -4.92
C SER A 229 4.20 13.40 -4.14
N LYS A 230 3.86 14.14 -3.09
CA LYS A 230 4.86 14.82 -2.25
C LYS A 230 5.67 15.89 -3.00
N GLY A 231 5.12 16.44 -4.09
CA GLY A 231 5.71 17.51 -4.90
C GLY A 231 5.62 17.30 -6.42
N GLU A 232 5.52 18.40 -7.15
CA GLU A 232 5.37 18.45 -8.62
C GLU A 232 6.41 19.36 -9.30
N SER A 233 7.41 19.82 -8.52
CA SER A 233 8.39 20.80 -9.00
C SER A 233 9.37 20.20 -10.01
N GLY A 234 9.48 20.84 -11.16
CA GLY A 234 10.35 20.43 -12.26
C GLY A 234 9.83 19.21 -13.03
N PRO A 235 10.33 19.01 -14.25
CA PRO A 235 10.00 17.83 -15.05
C PRO A 235 10.57 16.57 -14.40
N ALA A 236 9.83 15.46 -14.47
CA ALA A 236 10.25 14.18 -13.94
C ALA A 236 10.01 13.05 -14.95
N THR A 237 10.84 12.00 -14.89
CA THR A 237 10.66 10.79 -15.70
C THR A 237 10.88 9.55 -14.86
N VAL A 238 10.24 8.44 -15.24
CA VAL A 238 10.54 7.10 -14.72
C VAL A 238 10.43 6.08 -15.84
N SER A 239 11.35 5.13 -15.89
CA SER A 239 11.27 3.98 -16.78
C SER A 239 10.44 2.88 -16.14
N TYR A 240 9.81 2.04 -16.97
CA TYR A 240 9.08 0.87 -16.50
C TYR A 240 9.30 -0.33 -17.41
N ALA A 241 9.16 -1.53 -16.85
CA ALA A 241 9.15 -2.79 -17.58
C ALA A 241 8.31 -3.85 -16.86
N THR A 242 7.72 -4.75 -17.63
CA THR A 242 7.13 -6.00 -17.14
C THR A 242 8.19 -7.10 -17.04
N HIS A 243 8.13 -7.90 -15.99
CA HIS A 243 8.98 -9.07 -15.78
C HIS A 243 8.12 -10.32 -15.54
N PRO A 244 8.40 -11.43 -16.24
CA PRO A 244 7.64 -12.66 -16.08
C PRO A 244 7.83 -13.26 -14.68
N ALA A 245 6.81 -13.95 -14.19
CA ALA A 245 6.93 -14.79 -13.00
C ALA A 245 6.33 -16.18 -13.25
N SER A 246 5.02 -16.38 -13.01
CA SER A 246 4.34 -17.60 -13.46
C SER A 246 3.68 -17.42 -14.82
N ALA A 247 3.25 -16.19 -15.16
CA ALA A 247 2.83 -15.82 -16.50
C ALA A 247 4.05 -15.70 -17.43
N GLU A 248 4.00 -16.37 -18.57
CA GLU A 248 4.91 -16.37 -19.70
C GLU A 248 4.62 -15.24 -20.71
N GLU A 249 5.68 -14.53 -21.09
CA GLU A 249 5.62 -13.48 -22.11
C GLU A 249 5.27 -14.06 -23.49
N GLY A 250 4.25 -13.49 -24.12
CA GLY A 250 3.77 -13.88 -25.45
C GLY A 250 2.81 -15.07 -25.44
N VAL A 251 2.55 -15.65 -24.26
CA VAL A 251 1.48 -16.63 -24.04
C VAL A 251 0.34 -15.96 -23.30
N ASP A 252 0.58 -15.42 -22.10
CA ASP A 252 -0.49 -14.90 -21.21
C ASP A 252 -0.56 -13.37 -21.22
N TYR A 253 0.56 -12.71 -21.57
CA TYR A 253 0.61 -11.26 -21.73
C TYR A 253 1.64 -10.81 -22.77
N THR A 254 1.45 -9.61 -23.31
CA THR A 254 2.49 -8.97 -24.13
C THR A 254 3.38 -8.10 -23.25
N ALA A 255 4.69 -8.38 -23.21
CA ALA A 255 5.61 -7.55 -22.43
C ALA A 255 5.65 -6.11 -22.93
N VAL A 256 5.70 -5.19 -21.98
CA VAL A 256 5.78 -3.75 -22.24
C VAL A 256 6.91 -3.13 -21.45
N SER A 257 7.57 -2.15 -22.06
CA SER A 257 8.55 -1.29 -21.41
C SER A 257 8.46 0.11 -22.00
N GLY A 258 8.85 1.11 -21.23
CA GLY A 258 8.79 2.50 -21.69
C GLY A 258 9.27 3.49 -20.65
N THR A 259 8.95 4.75 -20.89
CA THR A 259 9.23 5.87 -19.98
C THR A 259 7.97 6.71 -19.83
N LEU A 260 7.60 6.98 -18.58
CA LEU A 260 6.56 7.95 -18.24
C LEU A 260 7.24 9.30 -17.95
N SER A 261 6.59 10.39 -18.33
CA SER A 261 7.11 11.74 -18.13
C SER A 261 6.02 12.66 -17.59
N TRP A 262 6.42 13.49 -16.62
CA TRP A 262 5.68 14.62 -16.09
C TRP A 262 6.40 15.89 -16.48
N ASP A 263 5.63 16.87 -16.95
CA ASP A 263 6.15 18.22 -17.11
C ASP A 263 6.28 18.90 -15.72
N ASP A 264 6.90 20.08 -15.68
CA ASP A 264 6.88 20.89 -14.47
C ASP A 264 5.44 21.23 -14.07
N GLN A 265 5.10 21.08 -12.79
CA GLN A 265 3.74 21.25 -12.25
C GLN A 265 2.71 20.25 -12.79
N ASP A 266 3.14 19.10 -13.30
CA ASP A 266 2.25 17.97 -13.62
C ASP A 266 2.33 16.92 -12.51
N GLY A 267 1.29 16.85 -11.68
CA GLY A 267 1.04 15.77 -10.71
C GLY A 267 0.05 14.71 -11.17
N ALA A 268 -0.45 14.78 -12.41
CA ALA A 268 -1.45 13.82 -12.86
C ALA A 268 -0.87 12.40 -12.89
N SER A 269 -1.67 11.43 -12.42
CA SER A 269 -1.31 10.02 -12.51
C SER A 269 -1.16 9.58 -13.97
N LYS A 270 -0.18 8.73 -14.23
CA LYS A 270 0.08 8.13 -15.55
C LYS A 270 -0.29 6.65 -15.50
N THR A 271 -0.54 6.05 -16.66
CA THR A 271 -0.93 4.63 -16.74
C THR A 271 0.00 3.85 -17.65
N ILE A 272 0.35 2.64 -17.22
CA ILE A 272 0.97 1.60 -18.04
C ILE A 272 -0.13 0.65 -18.48
N LEU A 273 -0.18 0.33 -19.78
CA LEU A 273 -1.15 -0.60 -20.35
C LEU A 273 -0.43 -1.90 -20.70
N VAL A 274 -0.82 -2.99 -20.06
CA VAL A 274 -0.27 -4.33 -20.33
C VAL A 274 -1.35 -5.15 -21.05
N PRO A 275 -1.17 -5.50 -22.34
CA PRO A 275 -2.10 -6.38 -23.05
C PRO A 275 -2.10 -7.78 -22.45
N ILE A 276 -3.29 -8.28 -22.13
CA ILE A 276 -3.53 -9.64 -21.66
C ILE A 276 -3.97 -10.47 -22.86
N LEU A 277 -3.41 -11.67 -22.96
CA LEU A 277 -3.69 -12.62 -24.03
C LEU A 277 -4.66 -13.65 -23.44
N ASP A 278 -5.87 -13.66 -23.99
CA ASP A 278 -6.97 -14.50 -23.56
C ASP A 278 -6.97 -15.80 -24.36
N ASP A 279 -7.03 -16.94 -23.67
CA ASP A 279 -7.28 -18.23 -24.32
C ASP A 279 -8.48 -19.00 -23.74
N ASP A 280 -8.49 -20.33 -23.84
CA ASP A 280 -9.61 -21.18 -23.40
C ASP A 280 -9.12 -22.32 -22.48
N LEU A 281 -7.89 -22.22 -21.95
CA LEU A 281 -7.22 -23.21 -21.13
C LEU A 281 -7.31 -22.82 -19.65
N THR A 282 -7.71 -23.77 -18.82
CA THR A 282 -7.60 -23.56 -17.37
C THR A 282 -6.16 -23.83 -16.92
N GLU A 283 -5.42 -22.76 -16.69
CA GLU A 283 -4.03 -22.74 -16.24
C GLU A 283 -3.93 -22.33 -14.76
N GLY A 284 -5.00 -21.71 -14.25
CA GLY A 284 -5.10 -21.13 -12.92
C GLY A 284 -4.46 -19.75 -12.85
N ASN A 285 -4.64 -19.03 -11.74
CA ASN A 285 -4.14 -17.65 -11.66
C ASN A 285 -2.62 -17.57 -11.79
N GLU A 286 -2.18 -16.69 -12.68
CA GLU A 286 -0.78 -16.46 -12.97
C GLU A 286 -0.33 -15.05 -12.60
N ASN A 287 0.97 -14.85 -12.48
CA ASN A 287 1.53 -13.59 -12.00
C ASN A 287 2.67 -13.12 -12.88
N LEU A 288 2.77 -11.80 -12.99
CA LEU A 288 3.93 -11.06 -13.49
C LEU A 288 4.21 -9.86 -12.57
N THR A 289 5.36 -9.23 -12.74
CA THR A 289 5.74 -8.02 -11.99
C THR A 289 5.85 -6.82 -12.92
N VAL A 290 5.32 -5.68 -12.50
CA VAL A 290 5.61 -4.38 -13.13
C VAL A 290 6.58 -3.62 -12.24
N GLU A 291 7.75 -3.25 -12.78
CA GLU A 291 8.80 -2.54 -12.05
C GLU A 291 9.09 -1.18 -12.67
N LEU A 292 9.30 -0.19 -11.81
CA LEU A 292 9.77 1.16 -12.10
C LEU A 292 11.27 1.26 -11.85
N SER A 293 11.98 1.95 -12.73
CA SER A 293 13.43 2.18 -12.64
C SER A 293 13.81 3.59 -13.10
N ASP A 294 15.07 3.96 -12.83
CA ASP A 294 15.74 5.11 -13.45
C ASP A 294 14.96 6.43 -13.35
N ALA A 295 14.35 6.69 -12.19
CA ALA A 295 13.65 7.94 -11.95
C ALA A 295 14.62 9.14 -12.00
N THR A 296 14.23 10.18 -12.72
CA THR A 296 14.96 11.46 -12.78
C THR A 296 14.00 12.61 -12.53
N GLY A 297 14.48 13.71 -11.93
CA GLY A 297 13.63 14.87 -11.61
C GLY A 297 12.59 14.63 -10.51
N ALA A 298 12.62 13.46 -9.86
CA ALA A 298 11.84 13.06 -8.69
C ALA A 298 12.54 11.88 -8.00
N THR A 299 12.17 11.58 -6.75
CA THR A 299 12.65 10.39 -6.03
C THR A 299 11.76 9.19 -6.33
N LEU A 300 12.33 7.99 -6.49
CA LEU A 300 11.56 6.75 -6.61
C LEU A 300 11.27 6.14 -5.22
N ASP A 301 10.01 5.83 -4.92
CA ASP A 301 9.62 5.09 -3.71
C ASP A 301 10.18 3.66 -3.75
N ARG A 302 11.14 3.34 -2.88
CA ARG A 302 11.79 2.03 -2.84
C ARG A 302 10.84 0.90 -2.47
N GLN A 303 9.79 1.18 -1.71
CA GLN A 303 8.82 0.18 -1.27
C GLN A 303 7.73 -0.04 -2.30
N ARG A 304 7.46 0.93 -3.17
CA ARG A 304 6.40 0.89 -4.20
C ARG A 304 6.91 1.03 -5.63
N LYS A 305 8.18 0.70 -5.88
CA LYS A 305 8.74 0.64 -7.23
C LYS A 305 8.37 -0.63 -8.01
N ALA A 306 7.82 -1.66 -7.35
CA ALA A 306 7.39 -2.89 -8.00
C ALA A 306 6.01 -3.31 -7.50
N SER A 307 5.18 -3.84 -8.40
CA SER A 307 3.83 -4.32 -8.10
C SER A 307 3.58 -5.67 -8.75
N LEU A 308 2.90 -6.55 -8.04
CA LEU A 308 2.49 -7.87 -8.52
C LEU A 308 1.19 -7.74 -9.32
N LEU A 309 1.19 -8.10 -10.59
CA LEU A 309 -0.02 -8.20 -11.38
C LEU A 309 -0.42 -9.68 -11.48
N THR A 310 -1.62 -10.01 -11.01
CA THR A 310 -2.21 -11.35 -11.15
C THR A 310 -3.19 -11.36 -12.30
N ILE A 311 -2.96 -12.23 -13.27
CA ILE A 311 -3.95 -12.62 -14.28
C ILE A 311 -4.82 -13.69 -13.63
N VAL A 312 -6.11 -13.39 -13.51
CA VAL A 312 -7.10 -14.27 -12.92
C VAL A 312 -7.72 -15.07 -14.06
N ASP A 313 -7.37 -16.35 -14.09
CA ASP A 313 -7.95 -17.36 -14.99
C ASP A 313 -9.46 -17.41 -14.75
N ASP A 314 -10.23 -17.10 -15.79
CA ASP A 314 -11.69 -17.18 -15.79
C ASP A 314 -12.23 -18.30 -16.68
N ASP A 315 -11.35 -19.22 -17.06
CA ASP A 315 -11.67 -20.42 -17.81
C ASP A 315 -12.20 -21.55 -16.95
N SER A 316 -13.16 -22.30 -17.51
CA SER A 316 -13.83 -23.39 -16.80
C SER A 316 -13.47 -24.79 -17.32
N THR A 317 -13.06 -25.64 -16.38
CA THR A 317 -12.87 -27.09 -16.57
C THR A 317 -14.16 -27.91 -16.49
N GLU A 318 -15.31 -27.31 -16.13
CA GLU A 318 -16.58 -28.06 -16.04
C GLU A 318 -17.36 -27.96 -17.35
N CYS A 319 -17.50 -29.09 -18.06
CA CYS A 319 -18.41 -29.12 -19.21
C CYS A 319 -19.87 -29.18 -18.74
N VAL A 320 -20.62 -28.10 -18.99
CA VAL A 320 -22.07 -28.03 -18.74
C VAL A 320 -22.83 -28.18 -20.06
N PRO A 321 -23.64 -29.24 -20.25
CA PRO A 321 -24.43 -29.41 -21.47
C PRO A 321 -25.43 -28.26 -21.66
N ASN A 322 -25.47 -27.68 -22.85
CA ASN A 322 -26.43 -26.63 -23.23
C ASN A 322 -26.79 -26.75 -24.74
N ASP A 323 -27.46 -25.75 -25.30
CA ASP A 323 -27.92 -25.76 -26.69
C ASP A 323 -26.81 -25.63 -27.75
N ALA A 324 -25.57 -25.37 -27.36
CA ALA A 324 -24.38 -25.32 -28.22
C ALA A 324 -23.27 -26.30 -27.79
N THR A 325 -23.31 -26.78 -26.55
CA THR A 325 -22.23 -27.55 -25.94
C THR A 325 -22.62 -29.02 -25.70
N LEU A 326 -21.89 -29.95 -26.33
CA LEU A 326 -21.98 -31.38 -26.06
C LEU A 326 -20.89 -31.82 -25.06
N CYS A 327 -21.32 -32.42 -23.95
CA CYS A 327 -20.39 -33.01 -22.98
C CYS A 327 -20.33 -34.53 -23.11
N LEU A 328 -19.12 -35.08 -23.17
CA LEU A 328 -18.84 -36.52 -23.26
C LEU A 328 -17.87 -36.96 -22.14
N HIS A 329 -17.88 -38.25 -21.83
CA HIS A 329 -17.11 -38.93 -20.78
C HIS A 329 -17.27 -38.28 -19.41
N GLY A 330 -18.52 -38.12 -18.96
CA GLY A 330 -18.83 -37.55 -17.65
C GLY A 330 -18.45 -36.08 -17.53
N GLY A 331 -18.41 -35.34 -18.64
CA GLY A 331 -18.06 -33.92 -18.67
C GLY A 331 -16.59 -33.64 -18.97
N ARG A 332 -15.73 -34.67 -19.11
CA ARG A 332 -14.32 -34.48 -19.46
C ARG A 332 -14.11 -33.84 -20.83
N PHE A 333 -14.97 -34.15 -21.81
CA PHE A 333 -14.83 -33.59 -23.14
C PHE A 333 -15.96 -32.64 -23.46
N ARG A 334 -15.62 -31.37 -23.67
CA ARG A 334 -16.49 -30.33 -24.22
C ARG A 334 -16.34 -30.31 -25.73
N VAL A 335 -17.45 -30.36 -26.46
CA VAL A 335 -17.47 -30.29 -27.92
C VAL A 335 -18.42 -29.18 -28.36
N GLU A 336 -17.90 -28.30 -29.18
CA GLU A 336 -18.61 -27.15 -29.72
C GLU A 336 -18.39 -27.07 -31.23
N VAL A 337 -19.41 -26.61 -31.94
CA VAL A 337 -19.40 -26.56 -33.40
C VAL A 337 -19.84 -25.18 -33.86
N ALA A 338 -19.06 -24.54 -34.72
CA ALA A 338 -19.44 -23.33 -35.44
C ALA A 338 -19.48 -23.61 -36.94
N TRP A 339 -20.42 -22.98 -37.65
CA TRP A 339 -20.54 -23.10 -39.09
C TRP A 339 -20.68 -21.72 -39.75
N ALA A 340 -20.29 -21.64 -41.02
CA ALA A 340 -20.52 -20.47 -41.86
C ALA A 340 -20.94 -20.87 -43.29
N THR A 341 -21.84 -20.09 -43.88
CA THR A 341 -22.31 -20.28 -45.26
C THR A 341 -21.55 -19.41 -46.25
N ALA A 342 -21.66 -19.74 -47.54
CA ALA A 342 -21.07 -18.94 -48.62
C ALA A 342 -21.62 -17.50 -48.69
N GLN A 343 -22.81 -17.25 -48.13
CA GLN A 343 -23.43 -15.93 -48.06
C GLN A 343 -23.01 -15.13 -46.82
N GLY A 344 -22.13 -15.68 -45.98
CA GLY A 344 -21.60 -15.03 -44.78
C GLY A 344 -22.48 -15.17 -43.54
N ALA A 345 -23.54 -16.00 -43.57
CA ALA A 345 -24.27 -16.33 -42.36
C ALA A 345 -23.42 -17.27 -41.49
N THR A 346 -23.36 -17.01 -40.20
CA THR A 346 -22.65 -17.83 -39.21
C THR A 346 -23.62 -18.33 -38.15
N GLY A 347 -23.27 -19.44 -37.49
CA GLY A 347 -24.05 -19.96 -36.37
C GLY A 347 -23.33 -21.07 -35.63
N THR A 348 -23.96 -21.54 -34.56
CA THR A 348 -23.50 -22.68 -33.77
C THR A 348 -24.22 -23.95 -34.20
N GLY A 349 -23.56 -25.09 -34.02
CA GLY A 349 -24.19 -26.39 -34.10
C GLY A 349 -24.87 -26.72 -32.79
N HIS A 350 -26.03 -27.36 -32.89
CA HIS A 350 -26.85 -27.73 -31.76
C HIS A 350 -26.70 -29.23 -31.47
N PRO A 351 -26.27 -29.61 -30.26
CA PRO A 351 -25.93 -30.97 -29.95
C PRO A 351 -27.17 -31.83 -29.65
N LEU A 352 -27.08 -33.10 -30.01
CA LEU A 352 -27.95 -34.17 -29.55
C LEU A 352 -27.08 -35.30 -29.02
N ALA A 353 -27.01 -35.43 -27.70
CA ALA A 353 -26.27 -36.51 -27.06
C ALA A 353 -26.91 -37.87 -27.40
N LEU A 354 -26.12 -38.79 -27.96
CA LEU A 354 -26.55 -40.17 -28.20
C LEU A 354 -26.18 -41.08 -27.02
N SER A 355 -25.04 -40.78 -26.39
CA SER A 355 -24.51 -41.46 -25.21
C SER A 355 -23.44 -40.57 -24.59
N ASP A 356 -22.89 -41.00 -23.46
CA ASP A 356 -21.72 -40.37 -22.86
C ASP A 356 -20.44 -40.45 -23.72
N ARG A 357 -20.47 -41.10 -24.89
CA ARG A 357 -19.28 -41.26 -25.76
C ARG A 357 -19.47 -40.72 -27.17
N ALA A 358 -20.69 -40.30 -27.51
CA ALA A 358 -21.02 -39.89 -28.87
C ALA A 358 -22.24 -38.96 -28.90
N GLY A 359 -22.25 -38.05 -29.88
CA GLY A 359 -23.36 -37.16 -30.14
C GLY A 359 -23.47 -36.79 -31.61
N LEU A 360 -24.58 -36.15 -31.94
CA LEU A 360 -24.86 -35.56 -33.24
C LEU A 360 -24.91 -34.03 -33.10
N PHE A 361 -24.71 -33.32 -34.20
CA PHE A 361 -24.98 -31.89 -34.30
C PHE A 361 -25.87 -31.63 -35.52
N TRP A 362 -26.83 -30.74 -35.35
CA TRP A 362 -27.64 -30.15 -36.42
C TRP A 362 -27.42 -28.64 -36.44
N PHE A 363 -27.60 -27.99 -37.59
CA PHE A 363 -27.30 -26.55 -37.75
C PHE A 363 -28.56 -25.71 -37.95
N PHE A 364 -29.40 -26.09 -38.91
CA PHE A 364 -30.57 -25.30 -39.31
C PHE A 364 -31.89 -25.92 -38.86
N ASP A 365 -31.96 -27.25 -38.91
CA ASP A 365 -33.17 -28.00 -38.63
C ASP A 365 -32.80 -29.28 -37.87
N PRO A 366 -33.47 -29.58 -36.74
CA PRO A 366 -33.16 -30.77 -35.93
C PRO A 366 -33.45 -32.10 -36.63
N GLY A 367 -34.20 -32.11 -37.73
CA GLY A 367 -34.42 -33.26 -38.60
C GLY A 367 -33.32 -33.47 -39.65
N ASN A 368 -32.39 -32.52 -39.80
CA ASN A 368 -31.25 -32.60 -40.73
C ASN A 368 -29.92 -32.54 -39.96
N VAL A 369 -29.41 -33.70 -39.57
CA VAL A 369 -28.14 -33.85 -38.86
C VAL A 369 -26.98 -33.58 -39.80
N GLU A 370 -26.01 -32.81 -39.33
CA GLU A 370 -24.87 -32.34 -40.13
C GLU A 370 -23.55 -32.98 -39.68
N LEU A 371 -23.45 -33.45 -38.43
CA LEU A 371 -22.22 -34.04 -37.90
C LEU A 371 -22.49 -35.11 -36.87
N LEU A 372 -21.70 -36.19 -36.92
CA LEU A 372 -21.59 -37.22 -35.88
C LEU A 372 -20.18 -37.13 -35.29
N ILE A 373 -20.07 -37.09 -33.97
CA ILE A 373 -18.80 -37.18 -33.25
C ILE A 373 -18.84 -38.27 -32.18
N LYS A 374 -17.70 -38.91 -31.96
CA LYS A 374 -17.45 -39.79 -30.82
C LYS A 374 -16.05 -39.61 -30.27
N ILE A 375 -15.91 -39.88 -28.99
CA ILE A 375 -14.64 -39.90 -28.29
C ILE A 375 -14.45 -41.31 -27.71
N LEU A 376 -13.36 -41.98 -28.09
CA LEU A 376 -13.04 -43.31 -27.62
C LEU A 376 -12.00 -43.25 -26.51
N ASP A 377 -12.29 -43.94 -25.40
CA ASP A 377 -11.35 -44.21 -24.32
C ASP A 377 -10.34 -45.28 -24.79
N GLY A 378 -9.10 -44.85 -25.04
CA GLY A 378 -7.96 -45.69 -25.37
C GLY A 378 -7.01 -45.92 -24.19
N CYS A 379 -7.38 -45.49 -22.97
CA CYS A 379 -6.49 -45.36 -21.83
C CYS A 379 -5.81 -46.65 -21.40
N ARG A 380 -6.53 -47.77 -21.52
CA ARG A 380 -6.01 -49.09 -21.11
C ARG A 380 -4.74 -49.53 -21.83
N LYS A 381 -4.47 -49.02 -23.03
CA LYS A 381 -3.34 -49.47 -23.87
C LYS A 381 -2.49 -48.33 -24.41
N PHE A 382 -3.09 -47.16 -24.60
CA PHE A 382 -2.47 -46.05 -25.34
C PHE A 382 -2.40 -44.75 -24.56
N ASP A 383 -2.85 -44.74 -23.29
CA ASP A 383 -2.85 -43.57 -22.41
C ASP A 383 -3.42 -42.31 -23.10
N SER A 384 -4.46 -42.48 -23.93
CA SER A 384 -5.03 -41.42 -24.74
C SER A 384 -6.52 -41.59 -25.00
N PHE A 385 -7.17 -40.48 -25.30
CA PHE A 385 -8.52 -40.43 -25.89
C PHE A 385 -8.43 -40.10 -27.36
N TRP A 386 -9.36 -40.67 -28.15
CA TRP A 386 -9.34 -40.53 -29.60
C TRP A 386 -10.64 -39.91 -30.11
N VAL A 387 -10.51 -38.86 -30.91
CA VAL A 387 -11.64 -38.17 -31.53
C VAL A 387 -11.89 -38.73 -32.92
N PHE A 388 -13.14 -39.09 -33.18
CA PHE A 388 -13.59 -39.46 -34.51
C PHE A 388 -14.87 -38.69 -34.82
N PHE A 389 -14.90 -37.99 -35.95
CA PHE A 389 -16.14 -37.41 -36.44
C PHE A 389 -16.24 -37.51 -37.96
N SER A 390 -17.48 -37.42 -38.43
CA SER A 390 -17.80 -37.27 -39.85
C SER A 390 -18.92 -36.25 -39.96
N ALA A 391 -18.81 -35.34 -40.92
CA ALA A 391 -19.86 -34.39 -41.21
C ALA A 391 -20.46 -34.67 -42.59
N THR A 392 -21.75 -34.38 -42.75
CA THR A 392 -22.53 -34.53 -43.99
C THR A 392 -22.76 -33.20 -44.68
N THR A 393 -21.89 -32.22 -44.40
CA THR A 393 -21.98 -30.83 -44.84
C THR A 393 -20.80 -30.44 -45.75
N ASP A 394 -20.99 -29.41 -46.56
CA ASP A 394 -19.94 -28.71 -47.32
C ASP A 394 -19.67 -27.29 -46.82
N LEU A 395 -20.30 -26.89 -45.71
CA LEU A 395 -20.13 -25.59 -45.08
C LEU A 395 -18.72 -25.39 -44.55
N ALA A 396 -18.33 -24.13 -44.35
CA ALA A 396 -17.22 -23.84 -43.45
C ALA A 396 -17.61 -24.31 -42.05
N LEU A 397 -16.77 -25.12 -41.43
CA LEU A 397 -17.05 -25.79 -40.18
C LEU A 397 -15.84 -25.68 -39.26
N GLU A 398 -16.05 -25.30 -38.00
CA GLU A 398 -15.07 -25.41 -36.94
C GLU A 398 -15.64 -26.30 -35.84
N VAL A 399 -14.96 -27.41 -35.55
CA VAL A 399 -15.31 -28.32 -34.44
C VAL A 399 -14.22 -28.17 -33.40
N THR A 400 -14.54 -27.60 -32.25
CA THR A 400 -13.62 -27.49 -31.12
C THR A 400 -13.91 -28.61 -30.13
N VAL A 401 -12.88 -29.37 -29.79
CA VAL A 401 -12.93 -30.40 -28.74
C VAL A 401 -11.93 -30.03 -27.65
N THR A 402 -12.41 -29.90 -26.43
CA THR A 402 -11.62 -29.56 -25.25
C THR A 402 -11.66 -30.73 -24.27
N ASP A 403 -10.50 -31.25 -23.89
CA ASP A 403 -10.33 -32.13 -22.74
C ASP A 403 -10.19 -31.26 -21.50
N THR A 404 -11.29 -31.11 -20.77
CA THR A 404 -11.40 -30.21 -19.62
C THR A 404 -10.63 -30.67 -18.40
N VAL A 405 -10.13 -31.92 -18.40
CA VAL A 405 -9.26 -32.45 -17.35
C VAL A 405 -7.80 -32.17 -17.69
N ALA A 406 -7.42 -32.35 -18.96
CA ALA A 406 -6.04 -32.14 -19.41
C ALA A 406 -5.71 -30.69 -19.79
N GLY A 407 -6.72 -29.81 -19.89
CA GLY A 407 -6.55 -28.45 -20.40
C GLY A 407 -6.08 -28.43 -21.84
N VAL A 408 -6.49 -29.39 -22.67
CA VAL A 408 -6.06 -29.46 -24.09
C VAL A 408 -7.25 -29.24 -24.99
N SER A 409 -7.15 -28.25 -25.88
CA SER A 409 -8.16 -27.95 -26.90
C SER A 409 -7.66 -28.21 -28.32
N LYS A 410 -8.55 -28.67 -29.20
CA LYS A 410 -8.26 -28.85 -30.63
C LYS A 410 -9.43 -28.44 -31.51
N THR A 411 -9.18 -27.49 -32.41
CA THR A 411 -10.13 -27.10 -33.46
C THR A 411 -9.83 -27.80 -34.78
N TYR A 412 -10.83 -28.45 -35.35
CA TYR A 412 -10.80 -29.07 -36.67
C TYR A 412 -11.62 -28.24 -37.65
N ARG A 413 -11.04 -27.92 -38.81
CA ARG A 413 -11.66 -27.01 -39.78
C ARG A 413 -12.01 -27.69 -41.10
N ASN A 414 -13.16 -27.32 -41.67
CA ASN A 414 -13.51 -27.56 -43.06
C ASN A 414 -13.64 -26.23 -43.82
N SER A 415 -13.13 -26.18 -45.05
CA SER A 415 -13.31 -25.01 -45.92
C SER A 415 -14.66 -25.04 -46.63
N MET A 416 -15.28 -23.87 -46.76
CA MET A 416 -16.53 -23.72 -47.51
C MET A 416 -16.45 -24.29 -48.92
N GLY A 417 -17.47 -25.06 -49.30
CA GLY A 417 -17.64 -25.67 -50.62
C GLY A 417 -16.90 -26.99 -50.79
N GLN A 418 -16.20 -27.47 -49.75
CA GLN A 418 -15.57 -28.78 -49.74
C GLN A 418 -16.38 -29.70 -48.83
N SER A 419 -16.67 -30.92 -49.29
CA SER A 419 -17.26 -31.92 -48.39
C SER A 419 -16.32 -32.17 -47.21
N ALA A 420 -16.86 -32.03 -46.00
CA ALA A 420 -16.11 -32.23 -44.77
C ALA A 420 -15.51 -33.64 -44.72
N ARG A 421 -14.19 -33.71 -44.59
CA ARG A 421 -13.49 -35.00 -44.50
C ARG A 421 -13.68 -35.61 -43.11
N PRO A 422 -13.85 -36.94 -43.01
CA PRO A 422 -13.89 -37.60 -41.72
C PRO A 422 -12.55 -37.42 -40.99
N VAL A 423 -12.64 -37.14 -39.69
CA VAL A 423 -11.47 -36.98 -38.81
C VAL A 423 -11.25 -38.24 -38.00
N LYS A 424 -9.97 -38.58 -37.87
CA LYS A 424 -9.44 -39.56 -36.92
C LYS A 424 -8.24 -38.90 -36.24
N ASP A 425 -8.44 -38.41 -35.04
CA ASP A 425 -7.37 -37.90 -34.19
C ASP A 425 -7.13 -38.90 -33.06
N VAL A 426 -5.91 -39.43 -33.02
CA VAL A 426 -5.48 -40.40 -32.00
C VAL A 426 -4.26 -39.92 -31.23
N THR A 427 -3.90 -38.64 -31.40
CA THR A 427 -2.62 -38.08 -30.93
C THR A 427 -2.77 -36.82 -30.11
N THR A 428 -3.82 -36.02 -30.29
CA THR A 428 -3.94 -34.73 -29.60
C THR A 428 -4.22 -34.89 -28.10
N PHE A 429 -5.16 -35.77 -27.75
CA PHE A 429 -5.55 -36.02 -26.35
C PHE A 429 -4.75 -37.20 -25.78
N ALA A 430 -3.43 -37.00 -25.67
CA ALA A 430 -2.44 -38.05 -25.37
C ALA A 430 -2.20 -38.31 -23.87
N THR A 431 -3.15 -37.97 -23.00
CA THR A 431 -3.09 -38.29 -21.58
C THR A 431 -4.45 -38.78 -21.10
N CYS A 432 -4.46 -39.79 -20.22
CA CYS A 432 -5.67 -40.20 -19.51
C CYS A 432 -5.73 -39.74 -18.06
N LYS A 433 -4.65 -39.13 -17.58
CA LYS A 433 -4.58 -38.54 -16.25
C LYS A 433 -5.41 -37.28 -16.15
#